data_AF-A0A833IME7-F1
#
_entry.id   AF-A0A833IME7-F1
#
_cell.length_a   1.000
_cell.length_b   1.000
_cell.length_c   1.000
_cell.angle_alpha   90.00
_cell.angle_beta   90.00
_cell.angle_gamma   90.00
#
_symmetry.space_group_name_H-M   'P 1'
#
loop_
_entity.id
_entity.type
_entity.pdbx_description
1 polymer ?
#
loop_
_entity_poly.entity_id
_entity_poly.type
_entity_poly.pdbx_seq_one_letter_code
_entity_poly.pdbx_strand_id
1 'polypeptide(L)'
;MGYKDIFDDSFSTPASDKSEESSAVTPLTPEPEEQQQSKPLLFPGFGSGRPLLLERPSRYIQRLSDTASKVYAVPDGDPYGGVENRILYSPVISLPVFLLQGNELFANHDVLKYPLLNPPLNHAWDGSDISVYMLTIIAAYTSAGILHEDVDGDVLAYDVEYPLSVADELWNAASDWASEAAPLLKDLNTARLLGFALKSPNEETDALRALFESWDENRSSGEIIKAGKHAANLLRDDYNVFVDVEFRPFQER
;
A
#
# COMPACT_ATOMS: atom_id res chain seq x y z
N MET A 1 1.56 -1.43 -25.16
CA MET A 1 1.64 -2.46 -24.10
C MET A 1 0.81 -1.88 -22.97
N GLY A 2 -0.25 -2.57 -22.55
CA GLY A 2 -1.11 -2.09 -21.47
C GLY A 2 -0.46 -2.37 -20.11
N TYR A 3 -0.92 -1.72 -19.04
CA TYR A 3 -0.37 -1.95 -17.70
C TYR A 3 -0.47 -3.43 -17.28
N LYS A 4 -1.51 -4.14 -17.75
CA LYS A 4 -1.70 -5.58 -17.51
C LYS A 4 -0.54 -6.42 -18.01
N ASP A 5 0.00 -6.10 -19.19
CA ASP A 5 1.15 -6.80 -19.77
C ASP A 5 2.42 -6.59 -18.91
N ILE A 6 2.62 -5.37 -18.40
CA ILE A 6 3.82 -5.01 -17.63
C ILE A 6 3.82 -5.65 -16.24
N PHE A 7 2.65 -5.71 -15.58
CA PHE A 7 2.54 -6.35 -14.27
C PHE A 7 2.57 -7.88 -14.39
N ASP A 8 1.91 -8.49 -15.37
CA ASP A 8 1.96 -9.94 -15.55
C ASP A 8 3.40 -10.46 -15.79
N ASP A 9 4.20 -9.72 -16.56
CA ASP A 9 5.60 -10.10 -16.85
C ASP A 9 6.52 -9.90 -15.62
N SER A 10 6.27 -8.89 -14.79
CA SER A 10 7.10 -8.55 -13.62
C SER A 10 6.89 -9.51 -12.44
N PHE A 11 5.73 -10.17 -12.35
CA PHE A 11 5.36 -11.07 -11.26
C PHE A 11 5.36 -12.57 -11.64
N SER A 12 5.77 -12.91 -12.87
CA SER A 12 5.91 -14.31 -13.28
C SER A 12 6.96 -15.03 -12.44
N THR A 13 6.50 -15.94 -11.58
CA THR A 13 7.35 -16.85 -10.80
C THR A 13 8.16 -17.75 -11.76
N PRO A 14 9.44 -18.07 -11.47
CA PRO A 14 10.16 -19.04 -12.29
C PRO A 14 9.41 -20.39 -12.22
N ALA A 15 8.97 -20.89 -13.37
CA ALA A 15 8.34 -22.19 -13.46
C ALA A 15 9.29 -23.26 -12.89
N SER A 16 8.90 -23.88 -11.78
CA SER A 16 9.61 -25.01 -11.22
C SER A 16 9.25 -26.25 -12.04
N ASP A 17 9.95 -26.44 -13.16
CA ASP A 17 9.87 -27.67 -13.95
C ASP A 17 10.46 -28.83 -13.14
N LYS A 18 9.60 -29.79 -12.81
CA LYS A 18 10.01 -31.09 -12.26
C LYS A 18 10.14 -32.12 -13.38
N SER A 19 11.14 -32.99 -13.19
CA SER A 19 11.41 -34.32 -13.81
C SER A 19 12.31 -34.26 -15.08
N GLU A 20 13.36 -35.07 -15.29
CA GLU A 20 13.87 -36.32 -14.70
C GLU A 20 15.43 -36.40 -14.78
N GLU A 21 16.04 -37.33 -14.02
CA GLU A 21 17.48 -37.64 -13.94
C GLU A 21 18.11 -38.13 -15.26
N SER A 22 19.39 -37.78 -15.53
CA SER A 22 20.51 -38.75 -15.55
C SER A 22 21.81 -38.22 -16.20
N SER A 23 22.91 -38.54 -15.52
CA SER A 23 24.29 -38.79 -16.02
C SER A 23 25.30 -37.63 -16.10
N ALA A 24 26.42 -37.90 -15.42
CA ALA A 24 27.54 -37.03 -15.11
C ALA A 24 28.38 -36.59 -16.32
N VAL A 25 28.71 -35.30 -16.35
CA VAL A 25 30.05 -34.75 -16.65
C VAL A 25 30.13 -33.45 -15.86
N THR A 26 31.16 -33.23 -15.04
CA THR A 26 31.37 -31.96 -14.32
C THR A 26 31.99 -30.93 -15.27
N PRO A 27 31.33 -29.82 -15.63
CA PRO A 27 32.02 -28.62 -16.06
C PRO A 27 32.29 -27.78 -14.81
N LEU A 28 33.48 -27.16 -14.75
CA LEU A 28 33.77 -26.11 -13.78
C LEU A 28 32.89 -24.90 -14.10
N THR A 29 31.66 -24.90 -13.60
CA THR A 29 30.78 -23.72 -13.57
C THR A 29 31.24 -22.86 -12.40
N PRO A 30 31.48 -21.55 -12.58
CA PRO A 30 31.60 -20.65 -11.43
C PRO A 30 30.34 -20.81 -10.58
N GLU A 31 30.49 -20.88 -9.26
CA GLU A 31 29.33 -20.73 -8.38
C GLU A 31 28.57 -19.47 -8.82
N PRO A 32 27.23 -19.53 -8.97
CA PRO A 32 26.48 -18.29 -9.15
C PRO A 32 26.83 -17.43 -7.95
N GLU A 33 27.33 -16.22 -8.20
CA GLU A 33 27.42 -15.20 -7.17
C GLU A 33 26.05 -15.20 -6.48
N GLU A 34 26.02 -15.62 -5.22
CA GLU A 34 24.89 -15.33 -4.35
C GLU A 34 24.73 -13.82 -4.44
N GLN A 35 23.78 -13.35 -5.26
CA GLN A 35 23.28 -12.00 -5.16
C GLN A 35 22.94 -11.88 -3.68
N GLN A 36 23.75 -11.15 -2.93
CA GLN A 36 23.46 -10.83 -1.55
C GLN A 36 22.13 -10.08 -1.59
N GLN A 37 21.02 -10.82 -1.44
CA GLN A 37 19.72 -10.23 -1.18
C GLN A 37 19.92 -9.52 0.15
N SER A 38 20.13 -8.22 0.07
CA SER A 38 20.12 -7.30 1.19
C SER A 38 18.92 -7.64 2.06
N LYS A 39 19.17 -7.95 3.33
CA LYS A 39 18.09 -8.28 4.27
C LYS A 39 17.09 -7.12 4.26
N PRO A 40 15.79 -7.35 4.01
CA PRO A 40 14.82 -6.26 3.96
C PRO A 40 14.76 -5.54 5.29
N LEU A 41 14.55 -4.22 5.23
CA LEU A 41 14.20 -3.43 6.39
C LEU A 41 12.72 -3.69 6.72
N LEU A 42 12.48 -4.11 7.95
CA LEU A 42 11.16 -4.44 8.46
C LEU A 42 10.53 -3.22 9.16
N PHE A 43 9.28 -2.94 8.80
CA PHE A 43 8.43 -1.92 9.43
C PHE A 43 7.21 -2.60 10.10
N PRO A 44 7.32 -2.98 11.39
CA PRO A 44 6.30 -3.81 12.03
C PRO A 44 4.98 -3.08 12.26
N GLY A 45 3.89 -3.70 11.81
CA GLY A 45 2.52 -3.19 11.95
C GLY A 45 2.20 -1.96 11.09
N PHE A 46 3.01 -1.66 10.08
CA PHE A 46 2.72 -0.58 9.13
C PHE A 46 1.60 -0.98 8.17
N GLY A 47 1.49 -2.26 7.83
CA GLY A 47 0.46 -2.81 6.95
C GLY A 47 -0.79 -3.26 7.71
N SER A 48 -1.83 -3.55 6.94
CA SER A 48 -3.09 -4.12 7.43
C SER A 48 -3.07 -5.66 7.50
N GLY A 49 -2.14 -6.30 6.78
CA GLY A 49 -2.12 -7.72 6.44
C GLY A 49 -3.09 -8.12 5.34
N ARG A 50 -3.68 -7.13 4.66
CA ARG A 50 -4.58 -7.26 3.52
C ARG A 50 -4.30 -6.08 2.58
N PRO A 51 -3.26 -6.17 1.74
CA PRO A 51 -2.82 -5.03 0.94
C PRO A 51 -3.98 -4.36 0.19
N LEU A 52 -3.98 -3.03 0.11
CA LEU A 52 -5.06 -2.19 -0.46
C LEU A 52 -6.40 -2.18 0.30
N LEU A 53 -6.62 -3.07 1.28
CA LEU A 53 -7.89 -3.16 2.02
C LEU A 53 -7.78 -2.54 3.42
N LEU A 54 -8.76 -1.71 3.76
CA LEU A 54 -8.80 -1.09 5.10
C LEU A 54 -9.32 -2.07 6.17
N GLU A 55 -8.81 -1.97 7.40
CA GLU A 55 -9.36 -2.70 8.55
C GLU A 55 -10.65 -2.07 9.07
N ARG A 56 -11.08 -2.46 10.28
CA ARG A 56 -12.15 -1.74 10.98
C ARG A 56 -11.79 -0.26 11.15
N PRO A 57 -12.76 0.66 11.13
CA PRO A 57 -12.51 2.10 11.25
C PRO A 57 -11.57 2.48 12.39
N SER A 58 -11.84 2.01 13.61
CA SER A 58 -11.03 2.31 14.80
C SER A 58 -9.59 1.79 14.66
N ARG A 59 -9.42 0.56 14.16
CA ARG A 59 -8.12 -0.09 13.96
C ARG A 59 -7.31 0.58 12.86
N TYR A 60 -7.94 1.00 11.77
CA TYR A 60 -7.29 1.76 10.70
C TYR A 60 -6.71 3.07 11.25
N ILE A 61 -7.53 3.86 11.95
CA ILE A 61 -7.07 5.12 12.57
C ILE A 61 -5.92 4.85 13.53
N GLN A 62 -6.13 3.94 14.49
CA GLN A 62 -5.13 3.63 15.51
C GLN A 62 -3.80 3.16 14.89
N ARG A 63 -3.84 2.27 13.89
CA ARG A 63 -2.63 1.78 13.23
C ARG A 63 -1.86 2.92 12.57
N LEU A 64 -2.54 3.82 11.86
CA LEU A 64 -1.88 4.95 11.21
C LEU A 64 -1.28 5.92 12.24
N SER A 65 -2.00 6.25 13.31
CA SER A 65 -1.50 7.10 14.41
C SER A 65 -0.30 6.49 15.15
N ASP A 66 -0.37 5.18 15.47
CA ASP A 66 0.72 4.45 16.12
C ASP A 66 1.95 4.39 15.22
N THR A 67 1.74 4.19 13.92
CA THR A 67 2.81 4.17 12.92
C THR A 67 3.46 5.54 12.80
N ALA A 68 2.67 6.60 12.65
CA ALA A 68 3.17 7.97 12.62
C ALA A 68 4.04 8.29 13.85
N SER A 69 3.58 7.93 15.04
CA SER A 69 4.28 8.15 16.30
C SER A 69 5.61 7.37 16.42
N LYS A 70 5.76 6.26 15.68
CA LYS A 70 7.03 5.53 15.57
C LYS A 70 7.99 6.16 14.56
N VAL A 71 7.48 6.92 13.59
CA VAL A 71 8.27 7.52 12.51
C VAL A 71 8.76 8.90 12.91
N TYR A 72 7.89 9.75 13.45
CA TYR A 72 8.23 11.13 13.80
C TYR A 72 7.50 11.63 15.05
N ALA A 73 8.10 12.64 15.67
CA ALA A 73 7.45 13.51 16.63
C ALA A 73 7.20 14.89 16.02
N VAL A 74 6.08 15.50 16.39
CA VAL A 74 5.75 16.88 16.04
C VAL A 74 6.19 17.80 17.19
N PRO A 75 6.88 18.92 16.93
CA PRO A 75 7.31 19.85 17.99
C PRO A 75 6.14 20.47 18.78
N ASP A 76 6.41 20.85 20.03
CA ASP A 76 5.45 21.59 20.85
C ASP A 76 5.01 22.90 20.16
N GLY A 77 3.71 23.22 20.24
CA GLY A 77 3.15 24.44 19.65
C GLY A 77 2.95 24.39 18.14
N ASP A 78 2.93 23.19 17.54
CA ASP A 78 2.70 22.99 16.12
C ASP A 78 1.42 23.68 15.60
N PRO A 79 1.53 24.59 14.61
CA PRO A 79 0.38 25.32 14.09
C PRO A 79 -0.49 24.46 13.16
N TYR A 80 -0.04 23.27 12.79
CA TYR A 80 -0.65 22.42 11.78
C TYR A 80 -1.51 21.30 12.39
N GLY A 81 -1.70 21.27 13.71
CA GLY A 81 -2.64 20.36 14.37
C GLY A 81 -2.07 19.00 14.76
N GLY A 82 -0.75 18.89 14.91
CA GLY A 82 -0.11 17.71 15.49
C GLY A 82 -0.01 16.52 14.52
N VAL A 83 0.24 15.34 15.10
CA VAL A 83 0.52 14.09 14.36
C VAL A 83 -0.63 13.69 13.45
N GLU A 84 -1.88 13.82 13.91
CA GLU A 84 -3.07 13.40 13.15
C GLU A 84 -3.21 14.15 11.82
N ASN A 85 -2.85 15.43 11.79
CA ASN A 85 -2.90 16.25 10.57
C ASN A 85 -1.69 16.03 9.65
N ARG A 86 -0.75 15.16 10.03
CA ARG A 86 0.35 14.69 9.18
C ARG A 86 0.02 13.35 8.53
N ILE A 87 -1.14 12.77 8.75
CA ILE A 87 -1.51 11.47 8.20
C ILE A 87 -2.50 11.67 7.06
N LEU A 88 -2.24 11.05 5.92
CA LEU A 88 -3.24 10.94 4.86
C LEU A 88 -4.20 9.79 5.18
N TYR A 89 -5.36 10.14 5.73
CA TYR A 89 -6.49 9.22 5.81
C TYR A 89 -7.18 9.16 4.46
N SER A 90 -7.07 8.03 3.76
CA SER A 90 -7.64 7.86 2.42
C SER A 90 -8.39 6.53 2.30
N PRO A 91 -9.58 6.50 1.68
CA PRO A 91 -10.27 5.24 1.42
C PRO A 91 -9.56 4.42 0.32
N VAL A 92 -8.56 5.00 -0.35
CA VAL A 92 -7.80 4.37 -1.45
C VAL A 92 -6.49 3.75 -0.93
N ILE A 93 -5.94 4.24 0.18
CA ILE A 93 -4.60 3.89 0.65
C ILE A 93 -4.68 3.21 2.03
N SER A 94 -4.28 1.93 2.08
CA SER A 94 -4.20 1.16 3.33
C SER A 94 -2.91 1.42 4.12
N LEU A 95 -1.83 1.76 3.43
CA LEU A 95 -0.51 1.99 4.02
C LEU A 95 -0.40 3.41 4.62
N PRO A 96 0.43 3.61 5.66
CA PRO A 96 0.66 4.92 6.25
C PRO A 96 1.37 5.82 5.25
N VAL A 97 0.75 6.97 4.97
CA VAL A 97 1.30 8.05 4.16
C VAL A 97 1.31 9.31 4.99
N PHE A 98 2.46 9.99 4.99
CA PHE A 98 2.68 11.15 5.85
C PHE A 98 2.80 12.44 5.04
N LEU A 99 1.96 13.42 5.38
CA LEU A 99 1.91 14.78 4.82
C LEU A 99 2.80 15.72 5.65
N LEU A 100 4.11 15.45 5.63
CA LEU A 100 5.11 16.16 6.42
C LEU A 100 5.16 17.66 6.09
N GLN A 101 5.42 18.49 7.10
CA GLN A 101 5.52 19.95 7.00
C GLN A 101 6.97 20.44 7.10
N GLY A 102 7.93 19.53 7.32
CA GLY A 102 9.36 19.81 7.40
C GLY A 102 9.83 20.22 8.81
N ASN A 103 8.93 20.26 9.80
CA ASN A 103 9.27 20.53 11.20
C ASN A 103 9.33 19.25 12.05
N GLU A 104 9.12 18.08 11.46
CA GLU A 104 9.09 16.81 12.15
C GLU A 104 10.48 16.38 12.65
N LEU A 105 10.50 15.74 13.82
CA LEU A 105 11.69 15.11 14.39
C LEU A 105 11.59 13.60 14.19
N PHE A 106 12.38 13.05 13.27
CA PHE A 106 12.36 11.62 12.97
C PHE A 106 12.98 10.78 14.11
N ALA A 107 12.39 9.62 14.37
CA ALA A 107 12.79 8.76 15.48
C ALA A 107 14.20 8.18 15.32
N ASN A 108 14.62 7.86 14.09
CA ASN A 108 15.95 7.36 13.74
C ASN A 108 16.21 7.47 12.22
N HIS A 109 17.35 6.96 11.74
CA HIS A 109 17.68 7.00 10.32
C HIS A 109 16.97 5.89 9.51
N ASP A 110 16.61 4.77 10.14
CA ASP A 110 15.96 3.66 9.44
C ASP A 110 14.52 4.03 9.03
N VAL A 111 13.82 4.84 9.83
CA VAL A 111 12.47 5.31 9.45
C VAL A 111 12.48 6.17 8.19
N LEU A 112 13.59 6.86 7.88
CA LEU A 112 13.75 7.61 6.64
C LEU A 112 13.84 6.70 5.41
N LYS A 113 14.10 5.40 5.59
CA LYS A 113 14.09 4.43 4.50
C LYS A 113 12.70 3.88 4.20
N TYR A 114 11.66 4.28 4.95
CA TYR A 114 10.30 3.88 4.66
C TYR A 114 9.92 4.36 3.24
N PRO A 115 9.52 3.48 2.30
CA PRO A 115 9.43 3.84 0.89
C PRO A 115 8.49 5.00 0.60
N LEU A 116 7.35 5.11 1.30
CA LEU A 116 6.37 6.17 1.06
C LEU A 116 6.78 7.56 1.59
N LEU A 117 7.91 7.68 2.28
CA LEU A 117 8.55 8.98 2.56
C LEU A 117 9.44 9.48 1.41
N ASN A 118 9.73 8.61 0.44
CA ASN A 118 10.71 8.87 -0.60
C ASN A 118 10.05 8.72 -1.97
N PRO A 119 9.24 9.70 -2.42
CA PRO A 119 8.72 9.71 -3.77
C PRO A 119 9.86 9.73 -4.80
N PRO A 120 9.66 9.16 -6.01
CA PRO A 120 10.72 9.08 -7.00
C PRO A 120 11.05 10.47 -7.56
N LEU A 121 12.35 10.74 -7.75
CA LEU A 121 12.85 12.09 -8.04
C LEU A 121 12.41 12.60 -9.42
N ASN A 122 12.25 11.69 -10.38
CA ASN A 122 11.82 12.01 -11.75
C ASN A 122 10.30 12.10 -11.94
N HIS A 123 9.50 11.80 -10.92
CA HIS A 123 8.03 11.88 -10.98
C HIS A 123 7.46 12.57 -9.74
N ALA A 124 7.81 13.85 -9.57
CA ALA A 124 7.28 14.66 -8.48
C ALA A 124 5.76 14.85 -8.57
N TRP A 125 5.11 14.99 -7.42
CA TRP A 125 3.68 15.30 -7.37
C TRP A 125 3.38 16.62 -8.10
N ASP A 126 2.44 16.55 -9.04
CA ASP A 126 2.09 17.64 -9.96
C ASP A 126 0.84 18.42 -9.52
N GLY A 127 0.29 18.12 -8.34
CA GLY A 127 -0.96 18.69 -7.85
C GLY A 127 -2.20 17.86 -8.17
N SER A 128 -2.05 16.65 -8.75
CA SER A 128 -3.13 15.68 -8.91
C SER A 128 -3.74 15.25 -7.56
N ASP A 129 -4.80 14.43 -7.60
CA ASP A 129 -5.29 13.76 -6.40
C ASP A 129 -4.14 13.01 -5.70
N ILE A 130 -3.87 13.39 -4.44
CA ILE A 130 -2.75 12.86 -3.67
C ILE A 130 -2.92 11.36 -3.39
N SER A 131 -4.16 10.87 -3.25
CA SER A 131 -4.41 9.44 -3.06
C SER A 131 -4.09 8.66 -4.32
N VAL A 132 -4.42 9.18 -5.50
CA VAL A 132 -4.06 8.53 -6.77
C VAL A 132 -2.55 8.54 -6.96
N TYR A 133 -1.89 9.67 -6.72
CA TYR A 133 -0.43 9.78 -6.81
C TYR A 133 0.30 8.80 -5.86
N MET A 134 -0.15 8.69 -4.61
CA MET A 134 0.44 7.75 -3.66
C MET A 134 0.12 6.29 -4.01
N LEU A 135 -1.06 6.01 -4.59
CA LEU A 135 -1.38 4.69 -5.10
C LEU A 135 -0.47 4.31 -6.28
N THR A 136 -0.14 5.26 -7.16
CA THR A 136 0.85 5.08 -8.24
C THR A 136 2.22 4.72 -7.68
N ILE A 137 2.68 5.40 -6.63
CA ILE A 137 3.95 5.06 -5.96
C ILE A 137 3.90 3.65 -5.38
N ILE A 138 2.83 3.29 -4.67
CA ILE A 138 2.66 1.93 -4.11
C ILE A 138 2.74 0.88 -5.22
N ALA A 139 1.98 1.07 -6.31
CA ALA A 139 1.98 0.17 -7.45
C ALA A 139 3.38 0.03 -8.09
N ALA A 140 4.05 1.14 -8.35
CA ALA A 140 5.39 1.14 -8.95
C ALA A 140 6.41 0.47 -8.02
N TYR A 141 6.38 0.77 -6.72
CA TYR A 141 7.34 0.23 -5.76
C TYR A 141 7.11 -1.25 -5.46
N THR A 142 5.86 -1.70 -5.41
CA THR A 142 5.56 -3.12 -5.29
C THR A 142 6.01 -3.89 -6.54
N SER A 143 5.78 -3.33 -7.73
CA SER A 143 6.22 -3.95 -9.00
C SER A 143 7.74 -3.97 -9.17
N ALA A 144 8.44 -2.98 -8.63
CA ALA A 144 9.90 -2.96 -8.59
C ALA A 144 10.50 -3.82 -7.47
N GLY A 145 9.69 -4.51 -6.66
CA GLY A 145 10.15 -5.29 -5.51
C GLY A 145 10.72 -4.45 -4.36
N ILE A 146 10.41 -3.15 -4.32
CA ILE A 146 10.89 -2.21 -3.30
C ILE A 146 10.03 -2.28 -2.04
N LEU A 147 8.72 -2.46 -2.21
CA LEU A 147 7.72 -2.39 -1.16
C LEU A 147 6.84 -3.64 -1.17
N HIS A 148 6.78 -4.37 -0.06
CA HIS A 148 5.89 -5.50 0.11
C HIS A 148 5.20 -5.46 1.48
N GLU A 149 3.89 -5.67 1.50
CA GLU A 149 3.12 -5.89 2.74
C GLU A 149 2.83 -7.38 2.88
N ASP A 150 3.23 -7.96 4.01
CA ASP A 150 2.99 -9.38 4.28
C ASP A 150 1.63 -9.63 4.95
N VAL A 151 1.29 -10.91 5.13
CA VAL A 151 0.05 -11.33 5.78
C VAL A 151 0.00 -11.02 7.27
N ASP A 152 1.14 -10.69 7.90
CA ASP A 152 1.24 -10.28 9.30
C ASP A 152 0.93 -8.79 9.49
N GLY A 153 0.92 -8.02 8.40
CA GLY A 153 0.74 -6.57 8.40
C GLY A 153 2.04 -5.84 8.67
N ASP A 154 3.16 -6.50 8.43
CA ASP A 154 4.44 -5.84 8.38
C ASP A 154 4.74 -5.37 6.96
N VAL A 155 5.47 -4.27 6.86
CA VAL A 155 5.94 -3.76 5.57
C VAL A 155 7.43 -4.03 5.46
N LEU A 156 7.82 -4.69 4.37
CA LEU A 156 9.19 -4.95 3.99
C LEU A 156 9.61 -3.93 2.95
N ALA A 157 10.69 -3.21 3.25
CA ALA A 157 11.37 -2.36 2.29
C ALA A 157 12.71 -3.00 1.91
N TYR A 158 12.92 -3.21 0.62
CA TYR A 158 14.17 -3.78 0.10
C TYR A 158 15.14 -2.64 -0.21
N ASP A 159 16.45 -2.85 0.00
CA ASP A 159 17.45 -1.77 -0.03
C ASP A 159 17.40 -1.02 -1.38
N VAL A 160 16.94 0.22 -1.30
CA VAL A 160 17.02 1.19 -2.38
C VAL A 160 17.97 2.29 -1.94
N GLU A 161 18.98 2.58 -2.76
CA GLU A 161 19.76 3.80 -2.58
C GLU A 161 18.92 5.01 -2.96
N TYR A 162 18.77 5.95 -2.03
CA TYR A 162 18.08 7.21 -2.29
C TYR A 162 19.07 8.27 -2.79
N PRO A 163 18.68 9.12 -3.75
CA PRO A 163 17.34 9.25 -4.32
C PRO A 163 16.97 8.20 -5.37
N LEU A 164 15.72 7.73 -5.32
CA LEU A 164 15.18 6.74 -6.25
C LEU A 164 14.63 7.40 -7.52
N SER A 165 14.83 6.75 -8.67
CA SER A 165 14.15 7.07 -9.93
C SER A 165 13.39 5.85 -10.43
N VAL A 166 12.21 6.06 -11.00
CA VAL A 166 11.36 4.99 -11.57
C VAL A 166 11.32 5.17 -13.08
N ALA A 167 11.57 4.10 -13.83
CA ALA A 167 11.51 4.14 -15.29
C ALA A 167 10.12 4.62 -15.76
N ASP A 168 10.09 5.51 -16.76
CA ASP A 168 8.84 6.13 -17.23
C ASP A 168 7.80 5.10 -17.68
N GLU A 169 8.23 3.99 -18.28
CA GLU A 169 7.34 2.89 -18.68
C GLU A 169 6.62 2.26 -17.48
N LEU A 170 7.36 1.97 -16.40
CA LEU A 170 6.78 1.44 -15.16
C LEU A 170 5.89 2.47 -14.47
N TRP A 171 6.33 3.73 -14.42
CA TRP A 171 5.54 4.81 -13.83
C TRP A 171 4.20 5.00 -14.56
N ASN A 172 4.22 5.05 -15.90
CA ASN A 172 3.01 5.21 -16.69
C ASN A 172 2.05 4.03 -16.49
N ALA A 173 2.56 2.80 -16.46
CA ALA A 173 1.74 1.61 -16.18
C ALA A 173 1.11 1.67 -14.78
N ALA A 174 1.89 2.05 -13.76
CA ALA A 174 1.41 2.22 -12.39
C ALA A 174 0.37 3.34 -12.29
N SER A 175 0.57 4.45 -13.01
CA SER A 175 -0.32 5.60 -13.03
C SER A 175 -1.66 5.28 -13.70
N ASP A 176 -1.61 4.56 -14.82
CA ASP A 176 -2.82 4.11 -15.54
C ASP A 176 -3.63 3.16 -14.64
N TRP A 177 -2.97 2.17 -14.03
CA TRP A 177 -3.63 1.26 -13.10
C TRP A 177 -4.21 2.00 -11.89
N ALA A 178 -3.43 2.87 -11.25
CA ALA A 178 -3.88 3.60 -10.06
C ALA A 178 -5.10 4.48 -10.36
N SER A 179 -5.14 5.10 -11.54
CA SER A 179 -6.28 5.92 -11.98
C SER A 179 -7.56 5.09 -12.17
N GLU A 180 -7.46 3.86 -12.66
CA GLU A 180 -8.60 2.94 -12.79
C GLU A 180 -9.00 2.31 -11.45
N ALA A 181 -8.02 1.93 -10.62
CA ALA A 181 -8.24 1.22 -9.37
C ALA A 181 -8.73 2.13 -8.23
N ALA A 182 -8.25 3.38 -8.15
CA ALA A 182 -8.58 4.30 -7.07
C ALA A 182 -10.09 4.48 -6.80
N PRO A 183 -10.96 4.77 -7.80
CA PRO A 183 -12.39 4.88 -7.56
C PRO A 183 -13.02 3.57 -7.07
N LEU A 184 -12.52 2.42 -7.55
CA LEU A 184 -12.98 1.10 -7.12
C LEU A 184 -12.56 0.82 -5.68
N LEU A 185 -11.31 1.12 -5.31
CA LEU A 185 -10.79 0.97 -3.95
C LEU A 185 -11.55 1.87 -2.97
N LYS A 186 -11.84 3.12 -3.35
CA LYS A 186 -12.68 4.02 -2.57
C LYS A 186 -14.03 3.39 -2.26
N ASP A 187 -14.76 2.93 -3.28
CA ASP A 187 -16.08 2.33 -3.09
C ASP A 187 -16.03 1.03 -2.27
N LEU A 188 -15.02 0.20 -2.52
CA LEU A 188 -14.80 -1.05 -1.80
C LEU A 188 -14.53 -0.82 -0.32
N ASN A 189 -13.56 0.03 0.00
CA ASN A 189 -13.13 0.28 1.37
C ASN A 189 -14.17 1.06 2.17
N THR A 190 -14.87 2.03 1.58
CA THR A 190 -16.02 2.69 2.22
C THR A 190 -17.10 1.67 2.58
N ALA A 191 -17.43 0.74 1.67
CA ALA A 191 -18.41 -0.31 1.96
C ALA A 191 -17.93 -1.32 3.01
N ARG A 192 -16.63 -1.63 3.03
CA ARG A 192 -16.00 -2.51 4.00
C ARG A 192 -16.05 -1.90 5.41
N LEU A 193 -15.66 -0.64 5.55
CA LEU A 193 -15.73 0.12 6.80
C LEU A 193 -17.17 0.21 7.33
N LEU A 194 -18.12 0.55 6.47
CA LEU A 194 -19.54 0.55 6.83
C LEU A 194 -20.01 -0.85 7.26
N GLY A 195 -19.60 -1.89 6.54
CA GLY A 195 -19.93 -3.27 6.87
C GLY A 195 -19.39 -3.72 8.24
N PHE A 196 -18.21 -3.24 8.64
CA PHE A 196 -17.68 -3.46 9.99
C PHE A 196 -18.45 -2.70 11.05
N ALA A 197 -18.75 -1.42 10.81
CA ALA A 197 -19.51 -0.62 11.77
C ALA A 197 -20.93 -1.13 11.99
N LEU A 198 -21.59 -1.66 10.95
CA LEU A 198 -22.90 -2.30 11.08
C LEU A 198 -22.87 -3.58 11.94
N LYS A 199 -21.73 -4.28 11.99
CA LYS A 199 -21.55 -5.47 12.84
C LYS A 199 -21.21 -5.12 14.29
N SER A 200 -20.49 -4.02 14.51
CA SER A 200 -20.03 -3.55 15.83
C SER A 200 -20.32 -2.05 16.05
N PRO A 201 -21.59 -1.62 16.09
CA PRO A 201 -21.95 -0.20 16.07
C PRO A 201 -21.45 0.58 17.28
N ASN A 202 -21.40 -0.04 18.45
CA ASN A 202 -20.93 0.61 19.68
C ASN A 202 -19.41 0.87 19.69
N GLU A 203 -18.65 0.16 18.85
CA GLU A 203 -17.19 0.24 18.80
C GLU A 203 -16.71 1.14 17.65
N GLU A 204 -17.41 1.11 16.52
CA GLU A 204 -16.86 1.63 15.26
C GLU A 204 -17.57 2.88 14.71
N THR A 205 -18.75 3.23 15.22
CA THR A 205 -19.57 4.31 14.60
C THR A 205 -18.89 5.66 14.64
N ASP A 206 -18.22 6.02 15.74
CA ASP A 206 -17.57 7.32 15.87
C ASP A 206 -16.34 7.43 14.97
N ALA A 207 -15.53 6.37 14.90
CA ALA A 207 -14.38 6.28 14.00
C ALA A 207 -14.82 6.30 12.52
N LEU A 208 -15.89 5.56 12.17
CA LEU A 208 -16.46 5.60 10.82
C LEU A 208 -16.92 7.00 10.45
N ARG A 209 -17.65 7.67 11.35
CA ARG A 209 -18.16 9.02 11.12
C ARG A 209 -17.02 10.00 10.87
N ALA A 210 -15.95 9.96 11.67
CA ALA A 210 -14.79 10.82 11.48
C ALA A 210 -14.12 10.63 10.09
N LEU A 211 -13.98 9.38 9.64
CA LEU A 211 -13.45 9.08 8.31
C LEU A 211 -14.39 9.55 7.19
N PHE A 212 -15.69 9.31 7.31
CA PHE A 212 -16.65 9.70 6.28
C PHE A 212 -16.78 11.22 6.17
N GLU A 213 -16.75 11.93 7.30
CA GLU A 213 -16.73 13.40 7.33
C GLU A 213 -15.46 13.95 6.67
N SER A 214 -14.29 13.35 6.91
CA SER A 214 -13.03 13.80 6.27
C SER A 214 -12.98 13.52 4.77
N TRP A 215 -13.75 12.55 4.29
CA TRP A 215 -13.82 12.18 2.87
C TRP A 215 -15.02 12.77 2.13
N ASP A 216 -15.84 13.60 2.79
CA ASP A 216 -17.10 14.14 2.28
C ASP A 216 -18.04 13.04 1.74
N GLU A 217 -18.11 11.91 2.44
CA GLU A 217 -18.93 10.75 2.05
C GLU A 217 -20.38 10.94 2.51
N ASN A 218 -21.21 11.38 1.57
CA ASN A 218 -22.63 11.71 1.82
C ASN A 218 -23.61 10.68 1.26
N ARG A 219 -23.13 9.60 0.62
CA ARG A 219 -24.01 8.58 0.02
C ARG A 219 -24.77 7.80 1.10
N SER A 220 -25.94 7.30 0.74
CA SER A 220 -26.70 6.42 1.63
C SER A 220 -26.00 5.08 1.83
N SER A 221 -26.25 4.42 2.97
CA SER A 221 -25.69 3.08 3.24
C SER A 221 -26.01 2.06 2.14
N GLY A 222 -27.19 2.15 1.52
CA GLY A 222 -27.58 1.26 0.42
C GLY A 222 -26.76 1.48 -0.85
N GLU A 223 -26.46 2.74 -1.19
CA GLU A 223 -25.60 3.10 -2.32
C GLU A 223 -24.17 2.64 -2.09
N ILE A 224 -23.62 2.90 -0.90
CA ILE A 224 -22.27 2.48 -0.49
C ILE A 224 -22.10 0.97 -0.64
N ILE A 225 -23.00 0.17 -0.06
CA ILE A 225 -22.91 -1.30 -0.11
C ILE A 225 -23.04 -1.83 -1.54
N LYS A 226 -23.89 -1.22 -2.37
CA LYS A 226 -24.05 -1.61 -3.78
C LYS A 226 -22.78 -1.31 -4.58
N ALA A 227 -22.22 -0.11 -4.41
CA ALA A 227 -21.00 0.32 -5.08
C ALA A 227 -19.81 -0.55 -4.70
N GLY A 228 -19.59 -0.79 -3.40
CA GLY A 228 -18.48 -1.63 -2.94
C GLY A 228 -18.56 -3.09 -3.40
N LYS A 229 -19.76 -3.67 -3.50
CA LYS A 229 -19.94 -5.02 -4.09
C LYS A 229 -19.60 -5.05 -5.58
N HIS A 230 -19.95 -3.99 -6.31
CA HIS A 230 -19.60 -3.87 -7.72
C HIS A 230 -18.09 -3.72 -7.89
N ALA A 231 -17.46 -2.83 -7.13
CA ALA A 231 -16.02 -2.61 -7.12
C ALA A 231 -15.23 -3.88 -6.77
N ALA A 232 -15.67 -4.64 -5.76
CA ALA A 232 -15.05 -5.92 -5.40
C ALA A 232 -15.04 -6.94 -6.54
N ASN A 233 -16.05 -6.93 -7.42
CA ASN A 233 -16.06 -7.84 -8.55
C ASN A 233 -15.09 -7.41 -9.65
N LEU A 234 -14.93 -6.10 -9.85
CA LEU A 234 -14.03 -5.54 -10.87
C LEU A 234 -12.56 -5.65 -10.44
N LEU A 235 -12.25 -5.37 -9.17
CA LEU A 235 -10.89 -5.41 -8.63
C LEU A 235 -10.33 -6.83 -8.47
N ARG A 236 -11.17 -7.88 -8.53
CA ARG A 236 -10.73 -9.24 -8.19
C ARG A 236 -9.56 -9.71 -9.02
N ASP A 237 -9.61 -9.47 -10.33
CA ASP A 237 -8.59 -9.96 -11.26
C ASP A 237 -7.31 -9.14 -11.09
N ASP A 238 -7.42 -7.81 -11.02
CA ASP A 238 -6.28 -6.92 -10.86
C ASP A 238 -5.60 -7.07 -9.48
N TYR A 239 -6.35 -7.35 -8.41
CA TYR A 239 -5.81 -7.53 -7.06
C TYR A 239 -4.86 -8.73 -6.97
N ASN A 240 -5.22 -9.85 -7.59
CA ASN A 240 -4.40 -11.07 -7.53
C ASN A 240 -3.10 -10.95 -8.34
N VAL A 241 -3.05 -10.05 -9.33
CA VAL A 241 -1.83 -9.76 -10.09
C VAL A 241 -0.87 -8.91 -9.26
N PHE A 242 -1.39 -8.01 -8.43
CA PHE A 242 -0.60 -7.09 -7.63
C PHE A 242 -0.18 -7.63 -6.26
N VAL A 243 -0.91 -8.61 -5.73
CA VAL A 243 -0.80 -9.03 -4.34
C VAL A 243 -0.89 -10.55 -4.22
N ASP A 244 0.13 -11.17 -3.63
CA ASP A 244 0.19 -12.61 -3.34
C ASP A 244 -0.69 -13.04 -2.15
N VAL A 245 -1.76 -12.28 -1.85
CA VAL A 245 -2.68 -12.52 -0.74
C VAL A 245 -4.07 -12.79 -1.29
N GLU A 246 -4.77 -13.78 -0.76
CA GLU A 246 -6.11 -14.10 -1.22
C GLU A 246 -7.07 -12.90 -1.05
N PHE A 247 -7.70 -12.50 -2.16
CA PHE A 247 -8.66 -11.40 -2.17
C PHE A 247 -9.95 -11.76 -1.44
N ARG A 248 -10.05 -11.38 -0.15
CA ARG A 248 -11.23 -11.57 0.69
C ARG A 248 -11.80 -10.24 1.21
N PRO A 249 -12.42 -9.42 0.34
CA PRO A 249 -12.74 -8.01 0.61
C PRO A 249 -13.79 -7.74 1.69
N PHE A 250 -14.55 -8.75 2.14
CA PHE A 250 -15.56 -8.58 3.21
C PHE A 250 -15.30 -9.44 4.44
N GLN A 251 -14.19 -10.18 4.46
CA GLN A 251 -13.75 -10.91 5.64
C GLN A 251 -12.85 -10.04 6.49
N GLU A 252 -13.03 -10.13 7.79
CA GLU A 252 -12.08 -9.57 8.75
C GLU A 252 -10.78 -10.40 8.73
N ARG A 253 -9.68 -9.77 9.15
CA ARG A 253 -8.42 -10.47 9.42
C ARG A 253 -8.40 -10.92 10.88
#